data_AF-A0A3A8GWR8-F1
#
_entry.id   AF-A0A3A8GWR8-F1
#
_cell.length_a   1.000
_cell.length_b   1.000
_cell.length_c   1.000
_cell.angle_alpha   90.00
_cell.angle_beta   90.00
_cell.angle_gamma   90.00
#
_symmetry.space_group_name_H-M   'P 1'
#
loop_
_entity.id
_entity.type
_entity.pdbx_description
1 polymer ?
#
loop_
_entity_poly.entity_id
_entity_poly.type
_entity_poly.pdbx_seq_one_letter_code
_entity_poly.pdbx_strand_id
1 'polypeptide(L)'
;MGRVTVRRPVVRVREQGVSRRPDALAAEEPLEIRVDGKSLAVTMRTPGHDVELAHGFLLTEGVITSADDIATARYCDSLDDAGRN
;
A
#
# COMPACT_ATOMS: atom_id res chain seq x y z
N MET A 1 6.94 2.90 -7.55
CA MET A 1 5.91 3.74 -6.91
C MET A 1 4.60 3.57 -7.67
N GLY A 2 3.58 2.98 -7.04
CA GLY A 2 2.31 2.63 -7.69
C GLY A 2 1.45 3.84 -8.02
N ARG A 3 0.46 3.68 -8.92
CA ARG A 3 -0.46 4.76 -9.31
C ARG A 3 -1.61 4.85 -8.32
N VAL A 4 -1.82 6.01 -7.70
CA VAL A 4 -2.94 6.28 -6.77
C VAL A 4 -4.32 6.05 -7.40
N THR A 5 -4.43 6.28 -8.71
CA THR A 5 -5.68 6.07 -9.46
C THR A 5 -5.46 5.22 -10.71
N VAL A 6 -6.46 4.42 -11.06
CA VAL A 6 -6.53 3.66 -12.32
C VAL A 6 -7.70 4.13 -13.19
N ARG A 7 -7.55 4.04 -14.51
CA ARG A 7 -8.61 4.38 -15.47
C ARG A 7 -9.26 3.10 -15.97
N ARG A 8 -10.56 2.94 -15.76
CA ARG A 8 -11.31 1.75 -16.21
C ARG A 8 -12.55 2.17 -17.01
N PRO A 9 -12.86 1.50 -18.13
CA PRO A 9 -14.09 1.77 -18.87
C PRO A 9 -15.30 1.33 -18.03
N VAL A 10 -16.22 2.25 -17.78
CA VAL A 10 -17.48 1.97 -17.07
C VAL A 10 -18.67 2.24 -17.99
N VAL A 11 -19.79 1.61 -17.66
CA VAL A 11 -21.10 1.92 -18.26
C VAL A 11 -21.85 2.83 -17.28
N ARG A 12 -22.23 4.02 -17.74
CA ARG A 12 -23.07 4.97 -17.00
C ARG A 12 -24.50 4.85 -17.48
N VAL A 13 -25.41 4.52 -16.58
CA VAL A 13 -26.85 4.48 -16.81
C VAL A 13 -27.49 5.71 -16.17
N ARG A 14 -28.23 6.50 -16.95
CA ARG A 14 -28.99 7.68 -16.53
C ARG A 14 -30.37 7.66 -17.18
N GLU A 15 -31.28 8.51 -16.71
CA GLU A 15 -32.61 8.67 -17.33
C GLU A 15 -32.52 9.03 -18.82
N GLN A 16 -31.55 9.87 -19.22
CA GLN A 16 -31.36 10.29 -20.61
C GLN A 16 -30.68 9.23 -21.49
N GLY A 17 -30.31 8.07 -20.94
CA GLY A 17 -29.71 6.96 -21.67
C GLY A 17 -28.43 6.37 -21.06
N VAL A 18 -27.78 5.52 -21.85
CA VAL A 18 -26.60 4.73 -21.45
C VAL A 18 -25.38 5.20 -22.23
N SER A 19 -24.25 5.37 -21.55
CA SER A 19 -22.98 5.75 -22.18
C SER A 19 -21.81 4.94 -21.64
N ARG A 20 -20.77 4.73 -22.45
CA ARG A 20 -19.53 4.07 -22.04
C ARG A 20 -18.38 5.07 -22.06
N ARG A 21 -17.69 5.22 -20.93
CA ARG A 21 -16.52 6.12 -20.82
C ARG A 21 -15.56 5.64 -19.74
N PRO A 22 -14.26 5.98 -19.82
CA PRO A 22 -13.34 5.74 -18.70
C PRO A 22 -13.75 6.55 -17.47
N ASP A 23 -13.71 5.92 -16.29
CA ASP A 23 -13.76 6.61 -15.00
C ASP A 23 -12.41 6.46 -14.26
N ALA A 24 -12.13 7.38 -13.35
CA ALA A 24 -10.98 7.30 -12.46
C ALA A 24 -11.40 6.58 -11.17
N LEU A 25 -10.74 5.48 -10.85
CA LEU A 25 -10.97 4.68 -9.65
C LEU A 25 -9.74 4.75 -8.76
N ALA A 26 -9.93 4.69 -7.45
CA ALA A 26 -8.83 4.49 -6.51
C ALA A 26 -8.13 3.17 -6.84
N ALA A 27 -6.80 3.17 -6.80
CA ALA A 27 -6.03 1.93 -6.88
C ALA A 27 -6.00 1.24 -5.52
N GLU A 28 -5.99 -0.08 -5.57
CA GLU A 28 -5.86 -0.96 -4.41
C GLU A 28 -4.88 -2.06 -4.81
N GLU A 29 -3.81 -2.24 -4.04
CA GLU A 29 -2.87 -3.35 -4.23
C GLU A 29 -2.50 -3.90 -2.85
N PRO A 30 -2.00 -5.12 -2.75
CA PRO A 30 -1.54 -5.65 -1.47
C PRO A 30 -0.21 -5.02 -1.05
N LEU A 31 -0.03 -4.83 0.25
CA LEU A 31 1.25 -4.56 0.91
C LEU A 31 1.48 -5.64 1.96
N GLU A 32 2.56 -6.41 1.81
CA GLU A 32 3.06 -7.26 2.89
C GLU A 32 3.93 -6.42 3.82
N ILE A 33 3.60 -6.41 5.11
CA ILE A 33 4.41 -5.82 6.17
C ILE A 33 5.23 -6.94 6.79
N ARG A 34 6.54 -6.72 6.86
CA ARG A 34 7.50 -7.66 7.45
C ARG A 34 8.28 -6.96 8.57
N VAL A 35 8.55 -7.69 9.64
CA VAL A 35 9.38 -7.25 10.77
C VAL A 35 10.50 -8.25 10.93
N ASP A 36 11.75 -7.78 10.94
CA ASP A 36 12.96 -8.61 11.00
C ASP A 36 12.96 -9.75 9.97
N GLY A 37 12.53 -9.44 8.75
CA GLY A 37 12.45 -10.38 7.64
C GLY A 37 11.33 -11.42 7.75
N LYS A 38 10.45 -11.35 8.76
CA LYS A 38 9.29 -12.25 8.93
C LYS A 38 8.00 -11.56 8.52
N SER A 39 7.14 -12.28 7.78
CA SER A 39 5.81 -11.80 7.42
C SER A 39 4.96 -11.60 8.68
N LEU A 40 4.39 -10.40 8.83
CA LEU A 40 3.50 -10.05 9.93
C LEU A 40 2.04 -10.01 9.45
N ALA A 41 1.78 -9.27 8.37
CA ALA A 41 0.45 -9.08 7.83
C ALA A 41 0.50 -8.71 6.35
N VAL A 42 -0.60 -8.98 5.64
CA VAL A 42 -0.87 -8.44 4.31
C VAL A 42 -2.12 -7.58 4.40
N THR A 43 -2.02 -6.33 3.98
CA THR A 43 -3.16 -5.40 3.94
C THR A 43 -3.34 -4.81 2.56
N MET A 44 -4.56 -4.41 2.23
CA MET A 44 -4.85 -3.68 1.01
C MET A 44 -4.65 -2.19 1.23
N ARG A 45 -4.06 -1.49 0.26
CA ARG A 45 -3.81 -0.05 0.34
C ARG A 45 -3.87 0.66 -1.00
N THR A 46 -4.10 1.96 -0.96
CA THR A 46 -3.77 2.83 -2.08
C THR A 46 -2.25 3.09 -2.08
N PRO A 47 -1.52 2.78 -3.16
CA PRO A 47 -0.07 2.90 -3.17
C PRO A 47 0.42 4.34 -3.01
N GLY A 48 1.52 4.53 -2.29
CA GLY A 48 2.26 5.81 -2.26
C GLY A 48 2.88 6.20 -0.92
N HIS A 49 2.32 5.73 0.20
CA HIS A 49 2.76 6.07 1.56
C HIS A 49 2.98 4.79 2.39
N ASP A 50 3.68 3.82 1.81
CA ASP A 50 3.72 2.45 2.35
C ASP A 50 4.52 2.37 3.66
N VAL A 51 5.57 3.20 3.81
CA VAL A 51 6.38 3.27 5.03
C VAL A 51 5.59 3.90 6.17
N GLU A 52 4.90 5.01 5.91
CA GLU A 52 4.04 5.67 6.89
C GLU A 52 2.88 4.76 7.32
N LEU A 53 2.28 4.06 6.36
CA LEU A 53 1.25 3.05 6.63
C LEU A 53 1.79 1.93 7.52
N ALA A 54 3.00 1.41 7.22
CA ALA A 54 3.62 0.36 8.02
C ALA A 54 3.92 0.82 9.45
N HIS A 55 4.49 2.02 9.63
CA HIS A 55 4.73 2.58 10.97
C HIS A 55 3.43 2.73 11.77
N GLY A 56 2.39 3.32 11.14
CA GLY A 56 1.08 3.47 11.77
C GLY A 56 0.46 2.13 12.16
N PHE A 57 0.53 1.14 11.26
CA PHE A 57 0.04 -0.22 11.50
C PHE A 57 0.76 -0.87 12.69
N LEU A 58 2.10 -0.83 12.71
CA LEU A 58 2.88 -1.42 13.80
C LEU A 58 2.58 -0.76 15.15
N LEU A 59 2.35 0.55 15.17
CA LEU A 59 1.98 1.28 16.38
C LEU A 59 0.59 0.89 16.86
N THR A 60 -0.41 0.82 15.97
CA THR A 60 -1.79 0.50 16.34
C THR A 60 -1.97 -0.96 16.77
N GLU A 61 -1.16 -1.87 16.23
CA GLU A 61 -1.12 -3.29 16.63
C GLU A 61 -0.23 -3.54 17.87
N GLY A 62 0.42 -2.50 18.40
CA GLY A 62 1.27 -2.60 19.60
C GLY A 62 2.60 -3.33 19.38
N VAL A 63 3.04 -3.46 18.13
CA VAL A 63 4.34 -4.05 17.77
C VAL A 63 5.48 -3.09 18.10
N ILE A 64 5.23 -1.79 17.92
CA ILE A 64 6.11 -0.72 18.40
C ILE A 64 5.31 0.21 19.32
N THR A 65 6.03 0.93 20.18
CA THR A 65 5.46 1.91 21.11
C THR A 65 5.92 3.34 20.81
N SER A 66 7.01 3.49 20.07
CA SER A 66 7.58 4.78 19.70
C SER A 66 8.35 4.69 18.37
N ALA A 67 8.73 5.84 17.82
CA ALA A 67 9.57 5.90 16.63
C ALA A 67 10.98 5.34 16.88
N ASP A 68 11.47 5.39 18.13
CA ASP A 68 12.81 4.90 18.49
C ASP A 68 12.91 3.37 18.40
N ASP A 69 11.78 2.66 18.36
CA ASP A 69 11.73 1.21 18.15
C ASP A 69 12.05 0.83 16.68
N ILE A 70 12.09 1.80 15.76
CA ILE A 70 12.32 1.57 14.32
C ILE A 70 13.75 1.95 13.95
N ALA A 71 14.57 0.95 13.64
CA ALA A 71 15.93 1.18 13.13
C ALA A 71 15.95 1.53 11.63
N THR A 72 15.14 0.86 10.82
CA THR A 72 15.11 1.06 9.36
C THR A 72 13.77 0.60 8.78
N ALA A 73 13.31 1.26 7.72
CA ALA A 73 12.17 0.82 6.92
C ALA A 73 12.54 0.89 5.44
N ARG A 74 12.28 -0.18 4.70
CA ARG A 74 12.64 -0.30 3.28
C ARG A 74 11.71 -1.24 2.54
N TYR A 75 11.67 -1.10 1.22
CA TYR A 75 10.98 -2.05 0.37
C TYR A 75 11.79 -3.34 0.22
N CYS A 76 11.09 -4.46 0.14
CA CYS A 76 11.70 -5.78 0.01
C CYS A 76 12.54 -6.00 -1.26
N ASP A 77 12.33 -5.18 -2.28
CA ASP A 77 13.14 -5.19 -3.51
C ASP A 77 14.43 -4.34 -3.39
N SER A 78 14.73 -3.86 -2.18
CA SER A 78 15.95 -3.12 -1.87
C SER A 78 16.89 -4.04 -1.07
N LEU A 79 18.03 -4.42 -1.65
CA LEU A 79 19.08 -5.15 -0.93
C LEU A 79 19.83 -4.17 0.00
N ASP A 80 20.23 -4.62 1.19
CA ASP A 80 21.16 -3.86 2.04
C ASP A 80 22.60 -4.10 1.55
N ASP A 81 23.59 -3.43 2.13
CA ASP A 81 25.01 -3.64 1.80
C ASP A 81 25.49 -5.09 2.05
N ALA A 82 24.70 -5.89 2.78
CA ALA A 82 24.93 -7.31 3.07
C ALA A 82 24.07 -8.26 2.21
N GLY A 83 23.32 -7.75 1.21
CA GLY A 83 22.52 -8.56 0.29
C GLY A 83 21.26 -9.20 0.90
N ARG A 84 20.82 -8.75 2.07
CA ARG A 84 19.59 -9.22 2.73
C ARG A 84 18.40 -8.33 2.35
N ASN A 85 17.22 -8.92 2.38
CA ASN A 85 15.92 -8.25 2.34
C ASN A 85 15.34 -8.21 3.77
#